data_AF-A0A841DPX7-F1
#
_entry.id   AF-A0A841DPX7-F1
#
_cell.length_a   1.000
_cell.length_b   1.000
_cell.length_c   1.000
_cell.angle_alpha   90.00
_cell.angle_beta   90.00
_cell.angle_gamma   90.00
#
_symmetry.space_group_name_H-M   'P 1'
#
loop_
_entity.id
_entity.type
_entity.pdbx_description
1 polymer ?
#
loop_
_entity_poly.entity_id
_entity_poly.type
_entity_poly.pdbx_seq_one_letter_code
_entity_poly.pdbx_strand_id
1 'polypeptide(L)'
;MKLVVGIGLRGGTSYEELTALVRDGLHDVTGDVHVVATRTGREQEPALKRLAQDLNAELRTFETSELATQSPPTPSEKVQHHIGTPSVAEAAVLAAGARLIRTKQQSPNATVAIGHLPTPEHDEPAREHTTPAPAYDESTGERITPAPAYDGSAREAVHRVIAERRDVRRGFLDLPVDDLLLTRVLEAAHRAPSVGLSQPWDFLVIRDRDLRRKVHDLATAQRDTFAASLPDDRRAAFDGLKIEAILDAPVNLAVTCDPGRGGRHVLGRHADPRTTWFSAAIAIQNLWLAARAEGLGVGWVSFFTPEEVAGVLGLPAHIELVGYLCVGHVAEFATAPELVRTGWAKRRPLTWAVHHETWGNRDVSIVNEALEAGEPGVTRQAGQAGEPARAGEPGEGATSGQTVHVIIGGDASSLRHPEDLAVDLGPTKPPANFGVLWRHARTAPEATEFGIELARDLALQGIGHLHVRIADRTDHAEAFAQGIATGASASGLRHSSA
;
A
#
# COMPACT_ATOMS: atom_id res chain seq x y z
N MET A 1 -8.32 -22.97 17.98
CA MET A 1 -9.22 -22.90 16.81
C MET A 1 -9.83 -24.26 16.55
N LYS A 2 -11.07 -24.35 16.03
CA LYS A 2 -11.63 -25.63 15.58
C LYS A 2 -11.17 -25.87 14.14
N LEU A 3 -10.37 -26.89 13.88
CA LEU A 3 -9.75 -27.13 12.57
C LEU A 3 -10.49 -28.21 11.77
N VAL A 4 -10.48 -28.06 10.45
CA VAL A 4 -10.91 -29.06 9.47
C VAL A 4 -9.71 -29.46 8.63
N VAL A 5 -9.49 -30.77 8.52
CA VAL A 5 -8.46 -31.35 7.67
C VAL A 5 -9.16 -32.02 6.48
N GLY A 6 -9.09 -31.39 5.30
CA GLY A 6 -9.62 -31.96 4.07
C GLY A 6 -8.60 -32.88 3.42
N ILE A 7 -9.02 -34.09 3.02
CA ILE A 7 -8.12 -35.15 2.54
C ILE A 7 -8.62 -35.73 1.23
N GLY A 8 -7.76 -35.74 0.22
CA GLY A 8 -7.94 -36.55 -0.99
C GLY A 8 -6.85 -37.61 -1.08
N LEU A 9 -7.21 -38.89 -1.12
CA LEU A 9 -6.25 -40.00 -1.12
C LEU A 9 -6.55 -41.04 -2.21
N ARG A 10 -5.50 -41.77 -2.61
CA ARG A 10 -5.59 -43.00 -3.40
C ARG A 10 -5.85 -44.19 -2.49
N GLY A 11 -6.50 -45.22 -3.04
CA GLY A 11 -6.74 -46.46 -2.28
C GLY A 11 -5.44 -47.13 -1.87
N GLY A 12 -5.36 -47.56 -0.61
CA GLY A 12 -4.15 -48.19 -0.06
C GLY A 12 -3.04 -47.23 0.38
N THR A 13 -3.32 -45.92 0.47
CA THR A 13 -2.40 -44.96 1.11
C THR A 13 -2.08 -45.40 2.53
N SER A 14 -0.79 -45.39 2.92
CA SER A 14 -0.38 -45.83 4.25
C SER A 14 -0.77 -44.81 5.32
N TYR A 15 -1.00 -45.30 6.54
CA TYR A 15 -1.29 -44.43 7.69
C TYR A 15 -0.10 -43.51 8.01
N GLU A 16 1.13 -44.00 7.87
CA GLU A 16 2.35 -43.23 8.12
C GLU A 16 2.49 -42.06 7.14
N GLU A 17 2.26 -42.30 5.84
CA GLU A 17 2.27 -41.26 4.81
C GLU A 17 1.23 -40.18 5.11
N LEU A 18 0.01 -40.61 5.46
CA LEU A 18 -1.10 -39.70 5.72
C LEU A 18 -0.87 -38.85 6.97
N THR A 19 -0.41 -39.45 8.07
CA THR A 19 -0.14 -38.73 9.32
C THR A 19 1.05 -37.79 9.20
N ALA A 20 2.10 -38.16 8.45
CA ALA A 20 3.20 -37.24 8.15
C ALA A 20 2.70 -36.01 7.39
N LEU A 21 1.91 -36.20 6.33
CA LEU A 21 1.35 -35.11 5.54
C LEU A 21 0.42 -34.19 6.35
N VAL A 22 -0.38 -34.75 7.26
CA VAL A 22 -1.24 -33.95 8.15
C VAL A 22 -0.42 -33.21 9.21
N ARG A 23 0.61 -33.84 9.78
CA ARG A 23 1.52 -33.19 10.75
C ARG A 23 2.24 -32.01 10.11
N ASP A 24 2.76 -32.18 8.90
CA ASP A 24 3.42 -31.11 8.15
C ASP A 24 2.43 -29.98 7.84
N GLY A 25 1.19 -30.35 7.47
CA GLY A 25 0.12 -29.39 7.24
C GLY A 25 -0.29 -28.59 8.47
N LEU A 26 -0.07 -29.12 9.67
CA LEU A 26 -0.43 -28.51 10.96
C LEU A 26 0.76 -27.90 11.72
N HIS A 27 1.99 -28.00 11.22
CA HIS A 27 3.24 -27.71 11.96
C HIS A 27 3.29 -26.31 12.61
N ASP A 28 2.53 -25.33 12.09
CA ASP A 28 2.42 -23.97 12.61
C ASP A 28 0.96 -23.49 12.78
N VAL A 29 0.00 -24.41 12.77
CA VAL A 29 -1.43 -24.12 12.93
C VAL A 29 -1.87 -24.52 14.34
N THR A 30 -2.21 -23.54 15.19
CA THR A 30 -2.66 -23.80 16.56
C THR A 30 -4.17 -24.02 16.63
N GLY A 31 -4.58 -25.25 16.94
CA GLY A 31 -5.99 -25.58 17.17
C GLY A 31 -6.24 -27.09 17.26
N ASP A 32 -7.49 -27.43 17.58
CA ASP A 32 -7.93 -28.81 17.72
C ASP A 32 -8.64 -29.24 16.43
N VAL A 33 -8.17 -30.33 15.81
CA VAL A 33 -8.83 -30.90 14.64
C VAL A 33 -10.17 -31.49 15.05
N HIS A 34 -11.26 -30.87 14.60
CA HIS A 34 -12.62 -31.30 14.90
C HIS A 34 -13.22 -32.16 13.79
N VAL A 35 -12.82 -31.90 12.53
CA VAL A 35 -13.36 -32.62 11.37
C VAL A 35 -12.23 -33.07 10.45
N VAL A 36 -12.25 -34.33 10.05
CA VAL A 36 -11.52 -34.85 8.91
C VAL A 36 -12.51 -34.99 7.76
N ALA A 37 -12.32 -34.22 6.69
CA ALA A 37 -13.27 -34.09 5.58
C ALA A 37 -12.74 -34.79 4.31
N THR A 38 -13.55 -35.58 3.62
CA THR A 38 -13.17 -36.21 2.35
C THR A 38 -14.36 -36.39 1.41
N ARG A 39 -14.16 -37.01 0.25
CA ARG A 39 -15.22 -37.38 -0.69
C ARG A 39 -15.88 -38.72 -0.29
N THR A 40 -17.19 -38.86 -0.51
CA THR A 40 -17.90 -40.14 -0.38
C THR A 40 -17.19 -41.26 -1.16
N GLY A 41 -17.15 -42.46 -0.57
CA GLY A 41 -16.47 -43.65 -1.05
C GLY A 41 -15.04 -43.81 -0.53
N ARG A 42 -14.56 -42.92 0.36
CA ARG A 42 -13.23 -42.99 1.00
C ARG A 42 -13.30 -43.26 2.50
N GLU A 43 -14.49 -43.25 3.09
CA GLU A 43 -14.74 -43.50 4.51
C GLU A 43 -14.31 -44.90 4.97
N GLN A 44 -14.17 -45.86 4.06
CA GLN A 44 -13.72 -47.22 4.36
C GLN A 44 -12.20 -47.40 4.35
N GLU A 45 -11.43 -46.38 3.93
CA GLU A 45 -9.97 -46.46 3.87
C GLU A 45 -9.38 -46.59 5.30
N PRO A 46 -8.62 -47.66 5.61
CA PRO A 46 -8.14 -47.92 6.97
C PRO A 46 -7.28 -46.79 7.55
N ALA A 47 -6.44 -46.17 6.69
CA ALA A 47 -5.59 -45.05 7.09
C ALA A 47 -6.41 -43.82 7.50
N LEU A 48 -7.52 -43.55 6.82
CA LEU A 48 -8.38 -42.39 7.10
C LEU A 48 -9.17 -42.57 8.40
N LYS A 49 -9.71 -43.77 8.63
CA LYS A 49 -10.40 -44.11 9.89
C LYS A 49 -9.46 -43.98 11.09
N ARG A 50 -8.25 -44.54 10.97
CA ARG A 50 -7.24 -44.47 12.02
C ARG A 50 -6.81 -43.03 12.29
N LEU A 51 -6.60 -42.22 11.25
CA LEU A 51 -6.26 -40.81 11.40
C LEU A 51 -7.36 -40.03 12.14
N ALA A 52 -8.62 -40.19 11.75
CA ALA A 52 -9.73 -39.50 12.41
C ALA A 52 -9.84 -39.90 13.91
N GLN A 53 -9.60 -41.17 14.22
CA GLN A 53 -9.55 -41.67 15.60
C GLN A 53 -8.38 -41.06 16.39
N ASP A 54 -7.17 -41.06 15.84
CA ASP A 54 -5.97 -40.55 16.50
C ASP A 54 -6.02 -39.03 16.72
N LEU A 55 -6.71 -38.30 15.84
CA LEU A 55 -6.98 -36.86 15.97
C LEU A 55 -8.20 -36.54 16.83
N ASN A 56 -8.96 -37.54 17.29
CA ASN A 56 -10.25 -37.38 17.97
C ASN A 56 -11.24 -36.47 17.19
N ALA A 57 -11.30 -36.65 15.88
CA ALA A 57 -12.05 -35.82 14.95
C ALA A 57 -13.21 -36.59 14.28
N GLU A 58 -14.29 -35.88 13.96
CA GLU A 58 -15.40 -36.42 13.17
C GLU A 58 -14.96 -36.66 11.73
N LEU A 59 -15.14 -37.88 11.20
CA LEU A 59 -14.94 -38.15 9.77
C LEU A 59 -16.21 -37.77 8.99
N ARG A 60 -16.12 -36.72 8.17
CA ARG A 60 -17.22 -36.22 7.34
C ARG A 60 -16.95 -36.44 5.86
N THR A 61 -17.93 -36.90 5.12
CA THR A 61 -17.84 -37.16 3.68
C THR A 61 -18.80 -36.27 2.90
N PHE A 62 -18.37 -35.83 1.73
CA PHE A 62 -19.14 -34.98 0.83
C PHE A 62 -19.30 -35.64 -0.54
N GLU A 63 -20.47 -35.46 -1.14
CA GLU A 63 -20.72 -35.98 -2.47
C GLU A 63 -19.87 -35.28 -3.53
N THR A 64 -19.55 -35.99 -4.61
CA THR A 64 -18.74 -35.41 -5.69
C THR A 64 -19.38 -34.17 -6.29
N SER A 65 -20.70 -34.16 -6.45
CA SER A 65 -21.46 -33.01 -6.94
C SER A 65 -21.39 -31.80 -6.00
N GLU A 66 -21.32 -32.03 -4.69
CA GLU A 66 -21.20 -30.99 -3.68
C GLU A 66 -19.78 -30.40 -3.63
N LEU A 67 -18.76 -31.24 -3.80
CA LEU A 67 -17.38 -30.78 -3.95
C LEU A 67 -17.19 -30.00 -5.26
N ALA A 68 -17.91 -30.36 -6.32
CA ALA A 68 -17.83 -29.71 -7.63
C ALA A 68 -18.38 -28.28 -7.67
N THR A 69 -19.26 -27.91 -6.72
CA THR A 69 -19.78 -26.53 -6.62
C THR A 69 -18.82 -25.60 -5.87
N GLN A 70 -17.82 -26.15 -5.19
CA GLN A 70 -16.84 -25.35 -4.46
C GLN A 70 -15.82 -24.72 -5.43
N SER A 71 -15.32 -23.54 -5.09
CA SER A 71 -14.28 -22.83 -5.84
C SER A 71 -12.93 -22.90 -5.10
N PRO A 72 -12.23 -24.05 -5.12
CA PRO A 72 -10.95 -24.18 -4.43
C PRO A 72 -9.87 -23.33 -5.11
N PRO A 73 -8.90 -22.79 -4.35
CA PRO A 73 -7.86 -21.91 -4.88
C PRO A 73 -6.81 -22.65 -5.73
N THR A 74 -6.64 -23.98 -5.57
CA THR A 74 -5.70 -24.77 -6.38
C THR A 74 -6.38 -25.96 -7.08
N PRO A 75 -7.23 -25.70 -8.09
CA PRO A 75 -7.92 -26.75 -8.82
C PRO A 75 -6.93 -27.68 -9.54
N SER A 76 -7.35 -28.91 -9.83
CA SER A 76 -6.56 -29.90 -10.55
C SER A 76 -7.36 -30.47 -11.71
N GLU A 77 -6.91 -30.19 -12.94
CA GLU A 77 -7.51 -30.71 -14.16
C GLU A 77 -7.55 -32.25 -14.17
N LYS A 78 -6.53 -32.90 -13.60
CA LYS A 78 -6.50 -34.37 -13.45
C LYS A 78 -7.61 -34.87 -12.52
N VAL A 79 -7.85 -34.20 -11.39
CA VAL A 79 -8.93 -34.56 -10.46
C VAL A 79 -10.30 -34.25 -11.08
N GLN A 80 -10.43 -33.12 -11.77
CA GLN A 80 -11.64 -32.77 -12.50
C GLN A 80 -12.01 -33.85 -13.53
N HIS A 81 -11.03 -34.31 -14.31
CA HIS A 81 -11.25 -35.32 -15.35
C HIS A 81 -11.58 -36.72 -14.79
N HIS A 82 -10.93 -37.15 -13.71
CA HIS A 82 -11.08 -38.52 -13.19
C HIS A 82 -12.16 -38.66 -12.11
N ILE A 83 -12.39 -37.60 -11.33
CA ILE A 83 -13.25 -37.63 -10.15
C ILE A 83 -14.47 -36.72 -10.33
N GLY A 84 -14.44 -35.73 -11.22
CA GLY A 84 -15.57 -34.83 -11.47
C GLY A 84 -15.66 -33.62 -10.54
N THR A 85 -14.60 -33.33 -9.77
CA THR A 85 -14.49 -32.17 -8.86
C THR A 85 -13.15 -31.45 -9.07
N PRO A 86 -13.08 -30.11 -8.93
CA PRO A 86 -11.84 -29.36 -9.15
C PRO A 86 -10.79 -29.67 -8.08
N SER A 87 -11.20 -30.09 -6.89
CA SER A 87 -10.31 -30.53 -5.79
C SER A 87 -11.07 -31.50 -4.89
N VAL A 88 -10.36 -32.37 -4.17
CA VAL A 88 -10.98 -33.17 -3.09
C VAL A 88 -10.65 -32.55 -1.74
N ALA A 89 -9.36 -32.38 -1.42
CA ALA A 89 -8.92 -31.86 -0.13
C ALA A 89 -9.46 -30.45 0.15
N GLU A 90 -9.24 -29.48 -0.75
CA GLU A 90 -9.68 -28.10 -0.52
C GLU A 90 -11.19 -27.94 -0.62
N ALA A 91 -11.83 -28.62 -1.59
CA ALA A 91 -13.28 -28.58 -1.72
C ALA A 91 -13.97 -29.17 -0.49
N ALA A 92 -13.40 -30.22 0.13
CA ALA A 92 -13.96 -30.81 1.35
C ALA A 92 -13.81 -29.90 2.57
N VAL A 93 -12.74 -29.09 2.67
CA VAL A 93 -12.63 -28.04 3.69
C VAL A 93 -13.72 -26.99 3.50
N LEU A 94 -13.91 -26.52 2.26
CA LEU A 94 -14.91 -25.50 1.94
C LEU A 94 -16.34 -26.00 2.17
N ALA A 95 -16.66 -27.22 1.73
CA ALA A 95 -17.95 -27.86 1.95
C ALA A 95 -18.26 -28.09 3.44
N ALA A 96 -17.22 -28.27 4.27
CA ALA A 96 -17.38 -28.34 5.72
C ALA A 96 -17.68 -26.98 6.39
N GLY A 97 -17.79 -25.89 5.62
CA GLY A 97 -18.03 -24.54 6.13
C GLY A 97 -16.80 -23.91 6.78
N ALA A 98 -15.60 -24.45 6.53
CA ALA A 98 -14.36 -23.93 7.07
C ALA A 98 -13.65 -23.01 6.07
N ARG A 99 -12.99 -21.97 6.59
CA ARG A 99 -12.12 -21.09 5.79
C ARG A 99 -10.72 -21.69 5.70
N LEU A 100 -10.21 -21.83 4.48
CA LEU A 100 -8.88 -22.40 4.22
C LEU A 100 -7.76 -21.58 4.90
N ILE A 101 -6.91 -22.27 5.65
CA ILE A 101 -5.66 -21.78 6.26
C ILE A 101 -4.45 -22.24 5.44
N ARG A 102 -4.51 -23.48 4.92
CA ARG A 102 -3.49 -24.08 4.05
C ARG A 102 -4.16 -24.68 2.83
N THR A 103 -3.68 -24.26 1.66
CA THR A 103 -4.05 -24.85 0.37
C THR A 103 -3.45 -26.26 0.25
N LYS A 104 -3.84 -26.97 -0.81
CA LYS A 104 -3.48 -28.37 -1.06
C LYS A 104 -1.97 -28.63 -0.98
N GLN A 105 -1.56 -29.43 0.00
CA GLN A 105 -0.26 -30.08 0.11
C GLN A 105 -0.37 -31.52 -0.38
N GLN A 106 0.69 -32.06 -0.97
CA GLN A 106 0.64 -33.35 -1.67
C GLN A 106 1.76 -34.27 -1.20
N SER A 107 1.42 -35.54 -0.96
CA SER A 107 2.34 -36.67 -0.92
C SER A 107 2.15 -37.52 -2.19
N PRO A 108 2.93 -38.61 -2.39
CA PRO A 108 2.77 -39.48 -3.56
C PRO A 108 1.34 -40.03 -3.77
N ASN A 109 0.61 -40.29 -2.68
CA ASN A 109 -0.72 -40.92 -2.72
C ASN A 109 -1.83 -40.12 -2.03
N ALA A 110 -1.53 -39.02 -1.34
CA ALA A 110 -2.52 -38.21 -0.67
C ALA A 110 -2.33 -36.70 -0.87
N THR A 111 -3.39 -35.97 -0.58
CA THR A 111 -3.44 -34.52 -0.60
C THR A 111 -4.19 -34.05 0.64
N VAL A 112 -3.69 -33.00 1.29
CA VAL A 112 -4.26 -32.44 2.52
C VAL A 112 -4.43 -30.94 2.35
N ALA A 113 -5.54 -30.40 2.84
CA ALA A 113 -5.78 -28.97 3.02
C ALA A 113 -6.29 -28.74 4.45
N ILE A 114 -6.00 -27.57 5.02
CA ILE A 114 -6.39 -27.23 6.39
C ILE A 114 -7.27 -26.00 6.36
N GLY A 115 -8.39 -26.02 7.08
CA GLY A 115 -9.23 -24.86 7.32
C GLY A 115 -9.61 -24.73 8.78
N HIS A 116 -10.18 -23.58 9.16
CA HIS A 116 -10.79 -23.38 10.48
C HIS A 116 -12.31 -23.25 10.34
N LEU A 117 -13.02 -23.94 11.21
CA LEU A 117 -14.44 -23.67 11.45
C LEU A 117 -14.54 -22.36 12.22
N PRO A 118 -15.34 -21.39 11.74
CA PRO A 118 -15.71 -20.25 12.55
C PRO A 118 -16.40 -20.75 13.82
N THR A 119 -16.00 -20.23 14.99
CA THR A 119 -16.63 -20.57 16.26
C THR A 119 -18.07 -20.05 16.22
N PRO A 120 -19.10 -20.87 16.53
CA PRO A 120 -20.43 -20.32 16.76
C PRO A 120 -20.36 -19.39 17.97
N GLU A 121 -20.87 -18.18 17.79
CA GLU A 121 -20.93 -17.11 18.78
C GLU A 121 -21.44 -17.65 20.12
N HIS A 122 -20.58 -17.68 21.15
CA HIS A 122 -21.02 -17.78 22.53
C HIS A 122 -21.22 -16.36 23.04
N ASP A 123 -22.47 -15.97 23.26
CA ASP A 123 -23.05 -14.98 24.19
C ASP A 123 -22.13 -13.94 24.87
N GLU A 124 -21.17 -13.35 24.16
CA GLU A 124 -20.92 -11.92 24.27
C GLU A 124 -21.82 -11.25 23.25
N PRO A 125 -22.48 -10.12 23.55
CA PRO A 125 -23.32 -9.47 22.56
C PRO A 125 -22.42 -9.16 21.36
N ALA A 126 -22.66 -9.91 20.27
CA ALA A 126 -22.25 -9.50 18.96
C ALA A 126 -22.66 -8.03 18.88
N ARG A 127 -21.69 -7.13 18.71
CA ARG A 127 -22.04 -5.90 18.04
C ARG A 127 -22.49 -6.36 16.68
N GLU A 128 -23.80 -6.54 16.53
CA GLU A 128 -24.46 -6.69 15.27
C GLU A 128 -23.71 -5.75 14.32
N HIS A 129 -23.31 -6.23 13.15
CA HIS A 129 -23.42 -5.36 12.00
C HIS A 129 -24.91 -5.06 11.89
N THR A 130 -25.40 -4.16 12.75
CA THR A 130 -26.77 -3.72 12.79
C THR A 130 -26.92 -3.16 11.40
N THR A 131 -27.68 -3.83 10.55
CA THR A 131 -28.25 -3.13 9.42
C THR A 131 -28.94 -1.95 10.07
N PRO A 132 -28.49 -0.71 9.84
CA PRO A 132 -28.98 0.42 10.60
C PRO A 132 -30.49 0.35 10.55
N ALA A 133 -31.16 0.49 11.70
CA ALA A 133 -32.61 0.53 11.73
C ALA A 133 -33.07 1.45 10.60
N PRO A 134 -34.04 1.04 9.76
CA PRO A 134 -34.39 1.80 8.57
C PRO A 134 -34.66 3.25 8.99
N ALA A 135 -33.81 4.14 8.52
CA ALA A 135 -33.96 5.55 8.80
C ALA A 135 -35.17 6.04 8.00
N TYR A 136 -36.00 6.89 8.61
CA TYR A 136 -37.14 7.52 7.95
C TYR A 136 -36.94 9.02 8.02
N ASP A 137 -37.30 9.73 6.96
CA ASP A 137 -37.33 11.17 6.94
C ASP A 137 -38.47 11.64 7.86
N GLU A 138 -38.13 12.40 8.91
CA GLU A 138 -39.11 12.88 9.90
C GLU A 138 -40.18 13.81 9.29
N SER A 139 -39.90 14.44 8.15
CA SER A 139 -40.80 15.38 7.48
C SER A 139 -41.73 14.71 6.46
N THR A 140 -41.27 13.65 5.79
CA THR A 140 -42.04 12.97 4.72
C THR A 140 -42.53 11.58 5.11
N GLY A 141 -41.98 10.97 6.16
CA GLY A 141 -42.25 9.59 6.56
C GLY A 141 -41.67 8.54 5.59
N GLU A 142 -40.91 8.97 4.58
CA GLU A 142 -40.31 8.08 3.60
C GLU A 142 -39.07 7.38 4.15
N ARG A 143 -38.85 6.13 3.73
CA ARG A 143 -37.66 5.38 4.11
C ARG A 143 -36.43 6.00 3.45
N ILE A 144 -35.51 6.48 4.27
CA ILE A 144 -34.19 6.93 3.84
C ILE A 144 -33.41 5.69 3.41
N THR A 145 -33.05 5.66 2.12
CA THR A 145 -32.15 4.66 1.58
C THR A 145 -30.85 5.35 1.18
N PRO A 146 -29.68 4.74 1.43
CA PRO A 146 -28.43 5.26 0.90
C PRO A 146 -28.50 5.38 -0.62
N ALA A 147 -27.77 6.36 -1.17
CA ALA A 147 -27.62 6.46 -2.62
C ALA A 147 -27.06 5.13 -3.17
N PRO A 148 -27.60 4.61 -4.28
CA PRO A 148 -27.15 3.35 -4.84
C PRO A 148 -25.67 3.45 -5.24
N ALA A 149 -24.90 2.42 -4.91
CA ALA A 149 -23.54 2.27 -5.42
C ALA A 149 -23.57 1.84 -6.90
N TYR A 150 -22.46 2.06 -7.61
CA TYR A 150 -22.24 1.41 -8.89
C TYR A 150 -22.23 -0.11 -8.76
N ASP A 151 -22.48 -0.83 -9.85
CA ASP A 151 -22.42 -2.29 -9.86
C ASP A 151 -21.02 -2.82 -9.48
N GLY A 152 -20.95 -4.12 -9.14
CA GLY A 152 -19.71 -4.75 -8.69
C GLY A 152 -18.54 -4.59 -9.66
N SER A 153 -18.80 -4.72 -10.96
CA SER A 153 -17.76 -4.65 -12.00
C SER A 153 -17.20 -3.23 -12.18
N ALA A 154 -18.07 -2.23 -12.11
CA ALA A 154 -17.68 -0.83 -12.15
C ALA A 154 -16.85 -0.43 -10.92
N ARG A 155 -17.25 -0.89 -9.73
CA ARG A 155 -16.47 -0.68 -8.49
C ARG A 155 -15.10 -1.35 -8.57
N GLU A 156 -15.04 -2.61 -9.02
CA GLU A 156 -13.78 -3.33 -9.20
C GLU A 156 -12.85 -2.61 -10.17
N ALA A 157 -13.38 -2.13 -11.30
CA ALA A 157 -12.60 -1.37 -12.28
C ALA A 157 -11.98 -0.11 -11.67
N VAL A 158 -12.72 0.65 -10.85
CA VAL A 158 -12.21 1.82 -10.13
C VAL A 158 -11.07 1.43 -9.19
N HIS A 159 -11.26 0.43 -8.34
CA HIS A 159 -10.21 -0.02 -7.41
C HIS A 159 -8.97 -0.53 -8.14
N ARG A 160 -9.16 -1.26 -9.25
CA ARG A 160 -8.07 -1.76 -10.09
C ARG A 160 -7.25 -0.64 -10.70
N VAL A 161 -7.90 0.37 -11.30
CA VAL A 161 -7.20 1.52 -11.88
C VAL A 161 -6.41 2.29 -10.82
N ILE A 162 -6.97 2.49 -9.62
CA ILE A 162 -6.28 3.14 -8.49
C ILE A 162 -5.07 2.32 -8.02
N ALA A 163 -5.21 0.99 -7.93
CA ALA A 163 -4.17 0.10 -7.45
C ALA A 163 -3.04 -0.14 -8.49
N GLU A 164 -3.37 -0.14 -9.78
CA GLU A 164 -2.46 -0.49 -10.87
C GLU A 164 -1.83 0.71 -11.58
N ARG A 165 -2.34 1.94 -11.42
CA ARG A 165 -1.68 3.13 -11.97
C ARG A 165 -0.24 3.24 -11.47
N ARG A 166 0.70 3.62 -12.33
CA ARG A 166 2.11 3.79 -11.98
C ARG A 166 2.59 5.17 -12.37
N ASP A 167 3.61 5.60 -11.65
CA ASP A 167 4.46 6.72 -12.05
C ASP A 167 5.51 6.20 -13.03
N VAL A 168 5.23 6.35 -14.32
CA VAL A 168 5.98 5.73 -15.41
C VAL A 168 7.18 6.60 -15.77
N ARG A 169 8.39 6.03 -15.68
CA ARG A 169 9.65 6.67 -16.14
C ARG A 169 10.37 5.89 -17.24
N ARG A 170 9.91 4.68 -17.55
CA ARG A 170 10.54 3.75 -18.50
C ARG A 170 9.46 3.12 -19.37
N GLY A 171 9.85 2.70 -20.58
CA GLY A 171 9.00 1.92 -21.47
C GLY A 171 7.94 2.73 -22.22
N PHE A 172 8.07 4.06 -22.27
CA PHE A 172 7.30 4.85 -23.23
C PHE A 172 7.66 4.43 -24.66
N LEU A 173 6.63 4.29 -25.49
CA LEU A 173 6.75 3.93 -26.89
C LEU A 173 6.82 5.20 -27.74
N ASP A 174 7.58 5.15 -28.82
CA ASP A 174 7.61 6.18 -29.87
C ASP A 174 6.35 6.08 -30.74
N LEU A 175 5.19 6.21 -30.11
CA LEU A 175 3.87 6.23 -30.73
C LEU A 175 3.19 7.56 -30.37
N PRO A 176 2.61 8.27 -31.35
CA PRO A 176 1.91 9.51 -31.06
C PRO A 176 0.69 9.25 -30.17
N VAL A 177 0.37 10.20 -29.30
CA VAL A 177 -0.90 10.21 -28.55
C VAL A 177 -1.94 10.96 -29.37
N ASP A 178 -3.00 10.25 -29.76
CA ASP A 178 -4.14 10.81 -30.49
C ASP A 178 -4.81 11.96 -29.71
N ASP A 179 -5.24 13.01 -30.43
CA ASP A 179 -5.82 14.21 -29.82
C ASP A 179 -7.18 13.93 -29.15
N LEU A 180 -8.00 13.02 -29.69
CA LEU A 180 -9.28 12.65 -29.08
C LEU A 180 -9.05 11.86 -27.79
N LEU A 181 -8.05 10.97 -27.79
CA LEU A 181 -7.63 10.27 -26.58
C LEU A 181 -7.10 11.24 -25.52
N LEU A 182 -6.18 12.14 -25.88
CA LEU A 182 -5.67 13.16 -24.94
C LEU A 182 -6.81 14.05 -24.40
N THR A 183 -7.77 14.41 -25.26
CA THR A 183 -8.95 15.21 -24.85
C THR A 183 -9.78 14.48 -23.80
N ARG A 184 -10.03 13.16 -23.92
CA ARG A 184 -10.77 12.41 -22.88
C ARG A 184 -10.04 12.43 -21.53
N VAL A 185 -8.72 12.33 -21.56
CA VAL A 185 -7.88 12.38 -20.37
C VAL A 185 -7.89 13.78 -19.71
N LEU A 186 -7.81 14.84 -20.51
CA LEU A 186 -7.90 16.22 -20.03
C LEU A 186 -9.31 16.57 -19.53
N GLU A 187 -10.36 16.06 -20.17
CA GLU A 187 -11.74 16.22 -19.73
C GLU A 187 -11.98 15.56 -18.36
N ALA A 188 -11.39 14.38 -18.11
CA ALA A 188 -11.42 13.76 -16.79
C ALA A 188 -10.72 14.63 -15.73
N ALA A 189 -9.59 15.24 -16.08
CA ALA A 189 -8.90 16.20 -15.22
C ALA A 189 -9.79 17.41 -14.89
N HIS A 190 -10.49 17.94 -15.91
CA HIS A 190 -11.36 19.10 -15.80
C HIS A 190 -12.61 18.87 -14.93
N ARG A 191 -13.00 17.60 -14.71
CA ARG A 191 -14.09 17.19 -13.81
C ARG A 191 -13.69 17.11 -12.34
N ALA A 192 -12.45 17.45 -11.98
CA ALA A 192 -12.04 17.48 -10.59
C ALA A 192 -12.84 18.52 -9.78
N PRO A 193 -13.09 18.27 -8.48
CA PRO A 193 -13.57 19.30 -7.60
C PRO A 193 -12.54 20.42 -7.47
N SER A 194 -13.01 21.65 -7.24
CA SER A 194 -12.17 22.79 -6.93
C SER A 194 -12.79 23.68 -5.88
N VAL A 195 -11.95 24.37 -5.11
CA VAL A 195 -12.41 25.36 -4.12
C VAL A 195 -13.31 26.38 -4.80
N GLY A 196 -14.56 26.47 -4.33
CA GLY A 196 -15.56 27.39 -4.89
C GLY A 196 -15.84 27.23 -6.38
N LEU A 197 -15.63 26.03 -6.95
CA LEU A 197 -15.70 25.77 -8.39
C LEU A 197 -14.77 26.70 -9.22
N SER A 198 -13.64 27.12 -8.62
CA SER A 198 -12.73 28.07 -9.26
C SER A 198 -11.99 27.54 -10.48
N GLN A 199 -11.85 26.21 -10.60
CA GLN A 199 -11.14 25.52 -11.68
C GLN A 199 -9.81 26.21 -12.03
N PRO A 200 -8.90 26.37 -11.04
CA PRO A 200 -7.72 27.24 -11.17
C PRO A 200 -6.66 26.73 -12.14
N TRP A 201 -6.82 25.51 -12.65
CA TRP A 201 -5.82 24.84 -13.46
C TRP A 201 -5.87 25.21 -14.94
N ASP A 202 -4.70 25.21 -15.58
CA ASP A 202 -4.55 25.14 -17.05
C ASP A 202 -3.57 24.03 -17.43
N PHE A 203 -3.74 23.46 -18.63
CA PHE A 203 -2.94 22.36 -19.14
C PHE A 203 -2.17 22.80 -20.39
N LEU A 204 -0.86 22.99 -20.28
CA LEU A 204 -0.01 23.31 -21.42
C LEU A 204 0.50 22.02 -22.07
N VAL A 205 0.02 21.73 -23.28
CA VAL A 205 0.41 20.53 -24.06
C VAL A 205 1.71 20.79 -24.82
N ILE A 206 2.75 20.02 -24.54
CA ILE A 206 4.11 20.22 -25.07
C ILE A 206 4.54 18.99 -25.87
N ARG A 207 4.65 19.17 -27.20
CA ARG A 207 5.17 18.15 -28.15
C ARG A 207 6.51 18.52 -28.77
N ASP A 208 6.84 19.81 -28.76
CA ASP A 208 8.12 20.32 -29.25
C ASP A 208 9.28 19.64 -28.51
N ARG A 209 10.16 18.99 -29.26
CA ARG A 209 11.29 18.25 -28.70
C ARG A 209 12.38 19.16 -28.14
N ASP A 210 12.60 20.33 -28.73
CA ASP A 210 13.61 21.28 -28.27
C ASP A 210 13.15 21.97 -26.99
N LEU A 211 11.86 22.29 -26.88
CA LEU A 211 11.30 22.78 -25.62
C LEU A 211 11.39 21.73 -24.50
N ARG A 212 11.07 20.46 -24.80
CA ARG A 212 11.24 19.35 -23.85
C ARG A 212 12.70 19.15 -23.47
N ARG A 213 13.65 19.34 -24.39
CA ARG A 213 15.09 19.26 -24.10
C ARG A 213 15.52 20.30 -23.06
N LYS A 214 15.06 21.54 -23.19
CA LYS A 214 15.36 22.59 -22.19
C LYS A 214 14.87 22.19 -20.79
N VAL A 215 13.67 21.60 -20.67
CA VAL A 215 13.16 21.13 -19.37
C VAL A 215 13.93 19.91 -18.87
N HIS A 216 14.30 18.98 -19.76
CA HIS A 216 15.14 17.83 -19.44
C HIS A 216 16.50 18.25 -18.88
N ASP A 217 17.10 19.30 -19.43
CA ASP A 217 18.41 19.79 -18.97
C ASP A 217 18.32 20.35 -17.54
N LEU A 218 17.21 21.00 -17.17
CA LEU A 218 16.91 21.38 -15.78
C LEU A 218 16.80 20.16 -14.87
N ALA A 219 16.04 19.14 -15.32
CA ALA A 219 15.88 17.87 -14.60
C ALA A 219 17.21 17.17 -14.33
N THR A 220 18.10 17.19 -15.32
CA THR A 220 19.44 16.62 -15.23
C THR A 220 20.31 17.36 -14.23
N ALA A 221 20.31 18.70 -14.26
CA ALA A 221 21.12 19.51 -13.34
C ALA A 221 20.72 19.29 -11.87
N GLN A 222 19.42 19.23 -11.57
CA GLN A 222 18.96 18.95 -10.20
C GLN A 222 19.15 17.49 -9.79
N ARG A 223 19.04 16.54 -10.73
CA ARG A 223 19.38 15.15 -10.45
C ARG A 223 20.82 15.07 -9.97
N ASP A 224 21.75 15.71 -10.66
CA ASP A 224 23.17 15.68 -10.32
C ASP A 224 23.45 16.37 -8.98
N THR A 225 22.76 17.48 -8.71
CA THR A 225 22.82 18.20 -7.42
C THR A 225 22.35 17.31 -6.27
N PHE A 226 21.18 16.67 -6.41
CA PHE A 226 20.66 15.74 -5.41
C PHE A 226 21.57 14.53 -5.22
N ALA A 227 22.08 13.98 -6.32
CA ALA A 227 22.99 12.85 -6.26
C ALA A 227 24.29 13.20 -5.50
N ALA A 228 24.79 14.42 -5.64
CA ALA A 228 25.97 14.90 -4.93
C ALA A 228 25.71 15.13 -3.43
N SER A 229 24.45 15.30 -2.99
CA SER A 229 24.10 15.47 -1.58
C SER A 229 23.85 14.15 -0.85
N LEU A 230 23.87 13.00 -1.55
CA LEU A 230 23.60 11.69 -0.96
C LEU A 230 24.86 11.07 -0.34
N PRO A 231 24.74 10.30 0.76
CA PRO A 231 25.78 9.36 1.19
C PRO A 231 26.11 8.33 0.10
N ASP A 232 27.34 7.79 0.07
CA ASP A 232 27.85 6.93 -1.01
C ASP A 232 26.97 5.71 -1.31
N ASP A 233 26.48 5.04 -0.27
CA ASP A 233 25.62 3.87 -0.39
C ASP A 233 24.22 4.23 -0.94
N ARG A 234 23.66 5.36 -0.51
CA ARG A 234 22.39 5.91 -1.03
C ARG A 234 22.57 6.40 -2.46
N ARG A 235 23.72 6.98 -2.79
CA ARG A 235 24.09 7.42 -4.13
C ARG A 235 24.17 6.24 -5.09
N ALA A 236 24.83 5.14 -4.69
CA ALA A 236 24.89 3.93 -5.50
C ALA A 236 23.49 3.35 -5.81
N ALA A 237 22.59 3.34 -4.82
CA ALA A 237 21.20 2.94 -5.03
C ALA A 237 20.43 3.92 -5.94
N PHE A 238 20.67 5.22 -5.80
CA PHE A 238 20.02 6.28 -6.58
C PHE A 238 20.43 6.25 -8.06
N ASP A 239 21.70 5.97 -8.37
CA ASP A 239 22.21 6.04 -9.74
C ASP A 239 21.53 5.04 -10.69
N GLY A 240 20.99 3.93 -10.16
CA GLY A 240 20.18 2.98 -10.95
C GLY A 240 18.74 3.45 -11.22
N LEU A 241 18.26 4.49 -10.53
CA LEU A 241 16.90 5.00 -10.66
C LEU A 241 16.81 6.00 -11.81
N LYS A 242 15.73 5.86 -12.60
CA LYS A 242 15.37 6.88 -13.58
C LYS A 242 14.35 7.82 -12.95
N ILE A 243 14.61 9.12 -13.04
CA ILE A 243 13.86 10.16 -12.33
C ILE A 243 12.85 10.90 -13.20
N GLU A 244 12.96 10.76 -14.52
CA GLU A 244 12.14 11.47 -15.50
C GLU A 244 11.98 10.65 -16.80
N ALA A 245 11.12 11.12 -17.71
CA ALA A 245 10.95 10.56 -19.05
C ALA A 245 10.59 11.66 -20.08
N ILE A 246 11.08 12.89 -19.85
CA ILE A 246 10.71 14.12 -20.56
C ILE A 246 10.94 13.99 -22.06
N LEU A 247 12.04 13.32 -22.45
CA LEU A 247 12.41 13.14 -23.86
C LEU A 247 11.92 11.83 -24.47
N ASP A 248 11.47 10.88 -23.65
CA ASP A 248 10.96 9.58 -24.11
C ASP A 248 9.46 9.60 -24.35
N ALA A 249 8.71 10.29 -23.47
CA ALA A 249 7.28 10.45 -23.65
C ALA A 249 7.00 11.39 -24.81
N PRO A 250 6.11 11.05 -25.76
CA PRO A 250 5.81 11.86 -26.95
C PRO A 250 5.09 13.18 -26.61
N VAL A 251 4.42 13.25 -25.46
CA VAL A 251 3.67 14.44 -25.00
C VAL A 251 4.05 14.72 -23.55
N ASN A 252 4.38 15.98 -23.25
CA ASN A 252 4.49 16.45 -21.87
C ASN A 252 3.34 17.43 -21.57
N LEU A 253 2.89 17.47 -20.32
CA LEU A 253 1.89 18.41 -19.84
C LEU A 253 2.48 19.23 -18.69
N ALA A 254 2.53 20.55 -18.84
CA ALA A 254 2.71 21.44 -17.71
C ALA A 254 1.34 21.81 -17.16
N VAL A 255 1.00 21.29 -15.98
CA VAL A 255 -0.24 21.61 -15.27
C VAL A 255 0.05 22.76 -14.33
N THR A 256 -0.68 23.84 -14.53
CA THR A 256 -0.45 25.12 -13.83
C THR A 256 -1.62 25.47 -12.93
N CYS A 257 -1.46 26.51 -12.12
CA CYS A 257 -2.49 27.10 -11.29
C CYS A 257 -2.44 28.62 -11.45
N ASP A 258 -3.60 29.23 -11.69
CA ASP A 258 -3.85 30.66 -11.51
C ASP A 258 -4.52 30.86 -10.14
N PRO A 259 -3.77 31.29 -9.10
CA PRO A 259 -4.33 31.50 -7.77
C PRO A 259 -5.36 32.64 -7.73
N GLY A 260 -5.34 33.55 -8.72
CA GLY A 260 -6.23 34.70 -8.85
C GLY A 260 -7.55 34.38 -9.57
N ARG A 261 -7.64 33.24 -10.26
CA ARG A 261 -8.83 32.85 -11.03
C ARG A 261 -10.10 32.91 -10.17
N GLY A 262 -11.18 33.42 -10.75
CA GLY A 262 -12.46 33.64 -10.05
C GLY A 262 -12.53 34.91 -9.18
N GLY A 263 -11.46 35.72 -9.09
CA GLY A 263 -11.47 37.00 -8.38
C GLY A 263 -11.65 36.87 -6.87
N ARG A 264 -11.81 37.99 -6.13
CA ARG A 264 -11.72 37.99 -4.65
C ARG A 264 -12.69 37.04 -3.91
N HIS A 265 -13.86 36.74 -4.47
CA HIS A 265 -14.98 36.13 -3.76
C HIS A 265 -15.18 34.63 -4.04
N VAL A 266 -14.10 33.88 -4.27
CA VAL A 266 -14.14 32.42 -4.40
C VAL A 266 -14.46 31.77 -3.05
N LEU A 267 -15.57 31.02 -3.00
CA LEU A 267 -16.04 30.32 -1.81
C LEU A 267 -14.98 29.30 -1.35
N GLY A 268 -14.67 29.31 -0.04
CA GLY A 268 -13.68 28.41 0.56
C GLY A 268 -12.22 28.84 0.44
N ARG A 269 -11.88 29.87 -0.35
CA ARG A 269 -10.49 30.32 -0.53
C ARG A 269 -10.03 31.36 0.50
N HIS A 270 -10.96 32.02 1.20
CA HIS A 270 -10.64 33.15 2.09
C HIS A 270 -9.64 32.81 3.20
N ALA A 271 -9.85 31.69 3.89
CA ALA A 271 -9.04 31.30 5.04
C ALA A 271 -7.71 30.64 4.63
N ASP A 272 -7.69 29.93 3.50
CA ASP A 272 -6.48 29.27 2.98
C ASP A 272 -6.41 29.37 1.45
N PRO A 273 -5.61 30.30 0.91
CA PRO A 273 -5.41 30.44 -0.53
C PRO A 273 -4.84 29.19 -1.20
N ARG A 274 -4.09 28.35 -0.45
CA ARG A 274 -3.41 27.14 -0.96
C ARG A 274 -4.36 26.10 -1.56
N THR A 275 -5.63 26.21 -1.22
CA THR A 275 -6.73 25.37 -1.74
C THR A 275 -6.81 25.35 -3.28
N THR A 276 -6.32 26.39 -3.97
CA THR A 276 -6.25 26.42 -5.44
C THR A 276 -5.22 25.42 -6.00
N TRP A 277 -4.01 25.37 -5.45
CA TRP A 277 -3.00 24.37 -5.80
C TRP A 277 -3.47 22.95 -5.48
N PHE A 278 -4.17 22.74 -4.35
CA PHE A 278 -4.76 21.43 -4.02
C PHE A 278 -5.81 21.02 -5.05
N SER A 279 -6.62 21.98 -5.53
CA SER A 279 -7.60 21.74 -6.58
C SER A 279 -6.90 21.25 -7.87
N ALA A 280 -5.80 21.90 -8.27
CA ALA A 280 -5.00 21.46 -9.42
C ALA A 280 -4.36 20.07 -9.22
N ALA A 281 -3.87 19.76 -8.02
CA ALA A 281 -3.33 18.42 -7.72
C ALA A 281 -4.41 17.32 -7.85
N ILE A 282 -5.66 17.59 -7.46
CA ILE A 282 -6.77 16.64 -7.66
C ILE A 282 -7.09 16.47 -9.15
N ALA A 283 -7.03 17.54 -9.95
CA ALA A 283 -7.15 17.45 -11.41
C ALA A 283 -6.06 16.55 -12.03
N ILE A 284 -4.81 16.67 -11.58
CA ILE A 284 -3.73 15.76 -12.00
C ILE A 284 -4.03 14.31 -11.61
N GLN A 285 -4.59 14.06 -10.42
CA GLN A 285 -4.94 12.71 -9.99
C GLN A 285 -6.04 12.08 -10.86
N ASN A 286 -7.07 12.86 -11.24
CA ASN A 286 -8.08 12.40 -12.19
C ASN A 286 -7.48 12.08 -13.56
N LEU A 287 -6.62 12.97 -14.07
CA LEU A 287 -5.86 12.77 -15.31
C LEU A 287 -5.11 11.44 -15.29
N TRP A 288 -4.40 11.16 -14.20
CA TRP A 288 -3.59 9.96 -14.04
C TRP A 288 -4.42 8.66 -14.06
N LEU A 289 -5.58 8.68 -13.41
CA LEU A 289 -6.50 7.54 -13.38
C LEU A 289 -7.13 7.30 -14.75
N ALA A 290 -7.60 8.37 -15.41
CA ALA A 290 -8.15 8.29 -16.76
C ALA A 290 -7.12 7.79 -17.77
N ALA A 291 -5.90 8.31 -17.72
CA ALA A 291 -4.79 7.86 -18.55
C ALA A 291 -4.52 6.35 -18.36
N ARG A 292 -4.46 5.87 -17.11
CA ARG A 292 -4.29 4.43 -16.83
C ARG A 292 -5.42 3.60 -17.41
N ALA A 293 -6.67 4.06 -17.33
CA ALA A 293 -7.84 3.38 -17.89
C ALA A 293 -7.79 3.31 -19.43
N GLU A 294 -7.24 4.33 -20.08
CA GLU A 294 -7.06 4.43 -21.53
C GLU A 294 -5.76 3.76 -22.04
N GLY A 295 -4.96 3.17 -21.14
CA GLY A 295 -3.70 2.51 -21.50
C GLY A 295 -2.51 3.46 -21.74
N LEU A 296 -2.61 4.72 -21.28
CA LEU A 296 -1.50 5.67 -21.27
C LEU A 296 -0.72 5.60 -19.96
N GLY A 297 0.61 5.63 -20.07
CA GLY A 297 1.50 5.91 -18.97
C GLY A 297 1.54 7.40 -18.65
N VAL A 298 1.66 7.72 -17.36
CA VAL A 298 1.90 9.08 -16.88
C VAL A 298 3.04 9.04 -15.87
N GLY A 299 4.00 9.95 -16.02
CA GLY A 299 5.13 10.13 -15.10
C GLY A 299 5.21 11.56 -14.60
N TRP A 300 5.28 11.79 -13.29
CA TRP A 300 5.47 13.12 -12.71
C TRP A 300 6.96 13.41 -12.55
N VAL A 301 7.41 14.57 -13.03
CA VAL A 301 8.79 15.06 -12.84
C VAL A 301 8.82 16.27 -11.92
N SER A 302 9.71 16.24 -10.92
CA SER A 302 9.89 17.31 -9.93
C SER A 302 11.36 17.57 -9.59
N PHE A 303 12.29 17.21 -10.48
CA PHE A 303 13.72 17.53 -10.35
C PHE A 303 14.03 18.92 -10.94
N PHE A 304 13.30 19.94 -10.51
CA PHE A 304 13.50 21.35 -10.88
C PHE A 304 12.64 22.19 -9.95
N THR A 305 12.96 23.46 -9.85
CA THR A 305 12.07 24.43 -9.22
C THR A 305 10.94 24.79 -10.19
N PRO A 306 9.72 25.06 -9.69
CA PRO A 306 8.62 25.59 -10.50
C PRO A 306 9.01 26.81 -11.33
N GLU A 307 9.84 27.69 -10.77
CA GLU A 307 10.30 28.93 -11.39
C GLU A 307 11.22 28.69 -12.59
N GLU A 308 12.13 27.72 -12.52
CA GLU A 308 13.02 27.36 -13.64
C GLU A 308 12.21 26.90 -14.86
N VAL A 309 11.22 26.03 -14.63
CA VAL A 309 10.35 25.55 -15.71
C VAL A 309 9.42 26.66 -16.21
N ALA A 310 8.88 27.50 -15.33
CA ALA A 310 8.08 28.65 -15.73
C ALA A 310 8.85 29.59 -16.67
N GLY A 311 10.14 29.84 -16.38
CA GLY A 311 11.03 30.62 -17.23
C GLY A 311 11.25 29.99 -18.61
N VAL A 312 11.49 28.66 -18.67
CA VAL A 312 11.65 27.93 -19.94
C VAL A 312 10.37 27.95 -20.78
N LEU A 313 9.21 27.82 -20.15
CA LEU A 313 7.90 27.78 -20.82
C LEU A 313 7.33 29.19 -21.10
N GLY A 314 7.94 30.25 -20.57
CA GLY A 314 7.44 31.61 -20.71
C GLY A 314 6.09 31.84 -20.03
N LEU A 315 5.86 31.22 -18.87
CA LEU A 315 4.60 31.37 -18.14
C LEU A 315 4.45 32.81 -17.63
N PRO A 316 3.22 33.38 -17.63
CA PRO A 316 2.96 34.66 -16.98
C PRO A 316 3.30 34.60 -15.48
N ALA A 317 3.75 35.72 -14.90
CA ALA A 317 4.25 35.76 -13.51
C ALA A 317 3.22 35.38 -12.42
N HIS A 318 1.93 35.37 -12.74
CA HIS A 318 0.85 34.96 -11.82
C HIS A 318 0.43 33.49 -11.99
N ILE A 319 1.00 32.80 -12.99
CA ILE A 319 0.72 31.40 -13.28
C ILE A 319 1.84 30.56 -12.69
N GLU A 320 1.48 29.65 -11.80
CA GLU A 320 2.43 28.81 -11.09
C GLU A 320 2.37 27.38 -11.62
N LEU A 321 3.54 26.74 -11.77
CA LEU A 321 3.60 25.33 -12.14
C LEU A 321 3.21 24.47 -10.92
N VAL A 322 2.23 23.58 -11.10
CA VAL A 322 1.85 22.60 -10.08
C VAL A 322 2.49 21.24 -10.36
N GLY A 323 2.50 20.80 -11.62
CA GLY A 323 3.10 19.51 -11.99
C GLY A 323 3.53 19.47 -13.45
N TYR A 324 4.61 18.75 -13.74
CA TYR A 324 5.07 18.48 -15.09
C TYR A 324 4.99 16.98 -15.35
N LEU A 325 4.16 16.58 -16.31
CA LEU A 325 3.79 15.20 -16.56
C LEU A 325 4.32 14.74 -17.92
N CYS A 326 4.89 13.54 -17.98
CA CYS A 326 5.25 12.83 -19.19
C CYS A 326 4.09 11.87 -19.53
N VAL A 327 3.53 11.92 -20.75
CA VAL A 327 2.34 11.15 -21.16
C VAL A 327 2.59 10.43 -22.49
N GLY A 328 2.24 9.15 -22.55
CA GLY A 328 2.43 8.35 -23.75
C GLY A 328 1.98 6.90 -23.63
N HIS A 329 1.96 6.20 -24.76
CA HIS A 329 1.78 4.75 -24.75
C HIS A 329 2.99 4.07 -24.10
N VAL A 330 2.73 2.95 -23.41
CA VAL A 330 3.77 2.18 -22.74
C VAL A 330 3.74 0.73 -23.19
N ALA A 331 4.91 0.08 -23.23
CA ALA A 331 5.01 -1.34 -23.56
C ALA A 331 4.29 -2.22 -22.51
N GLU A 332 4.45 -1.86 -21.24
CA GLU A 332 3.87 -2.57 -20.10
C GLU A 332 3.75 -1.64 -18.88
N PHE A 333 2.85 -1.98 -17.96
CA PHE A 333 2.78 -1.34 -16.65
C PHE A 333 3.44 -2.23 -15.60
N ALA A 334 4.37 -1.67 -14.82
CA ALA A 334 5.02 -2.42 -13.75
C ALA A 334 4.00 -2.91 -12.70
N THR A 335 4.18 -4.13 -12.21
CA THR A 335 3.26 -4.75 -11.23
C THR A 335 3.28 -4.04 -9.86
N ALA A 336 4.35 -3.34 -9.52
CA ALA A 336 4.52 -2.57 -8.29
C ALA A 336 5.29 -1.24 -8.54
N PRO A 337 5.23 -0.26 -7.61
CA PRO A 337 6.01 0.97 -7.72
C PRO A 337 7.52 0.70 -7.87
N GLU A 338 8.20 1.47 -8.72
CA GLU A 338 9.64 1.30 -9.00
C GLU A 338 10.45 1.36 -7.70
N LEU A 339 10.19 2.35 -6.84
CA LEU A 339 10.91 2.54 -5.57
C LEU A 339 10.74 1.37 -4.59
N VAL A 340 9.63 0.63 -4.69
CA VAL A 340 9.43 -0.59 -3.89
C VAL A 340 10.21 -1.75 -4.50
N ARG A 341 10.17 -1.89 -5.83
CA ARG A 341 10.87 -2.97 -6.54
C ARG A 341 12.40 -2.86 -6.43
N THR A 342 12.93 -1.64 -6.36
CA THR A 342 14.37 -1.39 -6.22
C THR A 342 14.84 -1.37 -4.77
N GLY A 343 13.93 -1.53 -3.81
CA GLY A 343 14.25 -1.47 -2.38
C GLY A 343 14.57 -0.07 -1.86
N TRP A 344 14.35 0.99 -2.66
CA TRP A 344 14.56 2.37 -2.24
C TRP A 344 13.66 2.78 -1.08
N ALA A 345 12.41 2.31 -1.07
CA ALA A 345 11.45 2.54 0.00
C ALA A 345 10.41 1.42 0.09
N LYS A 346 9.83 1.23 1.27
CA LYS A 346 8.72 0.32 1.55
C LYS A 346 7.41 1.11 1.71
N ARG A 347 6.27 0.47 1.43
CA ARG A 347 4.95 1.08 1.64
C ARG A 347 4.67 1.19 3.14
N ARG A 348 4.08 2.32 3.53
CA ARG A 348 3.50 2.51 4.86
C ARG A 348 2.19 1.71 4.98
N PRO A 349 2.01 0.91 6.06
CA PRO A 349 0.73 0.27 6.35
C PRO A 349 -0.42 1.27 6.54
N LEU A 350 -1.62 0.92 6.08
CA LEU A 350 -2.80 1.77 6.26
C LEU A 350 -3.11 2.03 7.74
N THR A 351 -2.92 1.03 8.59
CA THR A 351 -3.10 1.12 10.05
C THR A 351 -2.22 2.18 10.71
N TRP A 352 -1.13 2.61 10.07
CA TRP A 352 -0.31 3.69 10.61
C TRP A 352 -0.88 5.06 10.26
N ALA A 353 -1.68 5.18 9.20
CA ALA A 353 -2.23 6.44 8.72
C ALA A 353 -3.64 6.73 9.25
N VAL A 354 -4.28 5.76 9.89
CA VAL A 354 -5.62 5.88 10.47
C VAL A 354 -5.52 6.21 11.96
N HIS A 355 -6.26 7.24 12.37
CA HIS A 355 -6.40 7.67 13.76
C HIS A 355 -7.89 7.92 14.05
N HIS A 356 -8.34 7.56 15.24
CA HIS A 356 -9.74 7.65 15.67
C HIS A 356 -9.93 8.82 16.63
N GLU A 357 -10.73 9.81 16.23
CA GLU A 357 -11.07 11.03 16.98
C GLU A 357 -9.87 11.96 17.30
N THR A 358 -8.80 11.43 17.87
CA THR A 358 -7.59 12.15 18.26
C THR A 358 -6.36 11.60 17.54
N TRP A 359 -5.41 12.49 17.25
CA TRP A 359 -4.10 12.07 16.73
C TRP A 359 -3.43 11.11 17.72
N GLY A 360 -2.78 10.08 17.19
CA GLY A 360 -2.17 9.01 17.97
C GLY A 360 -3.09 7.86 18.39
N ASN A 361 -4.42 8.04 18.38
CA ASN A 361 -5.36 6.95 18.69
C ASN A 361 -5.51 5.99 17.50
N ARG A 362 -4.60 5.02 17.39
CA ARG A 362 -4.52 4.07 16.26
C ARG A 362 -5.28 2.78 16.51
N ASP A 363 -6.55 2.85 16.91
CA ASP A 363 -7.42 1.67 16.85
C ASP A 363 -7.41 1.12 15.41
N VAL A 364 -7.16 -0.18 15.29
CA VAL A 364 -7.01 -0.88 14.01
C VAL A 364 -8.24 -1.71 13.67
N SER A 365 -9.29 -1.68 14.50
CA SER A 365 -10.55 -2.40 14.33
C SER A 365 -11.09 -2.30 12.90
N ILE A 366 -11.27 -1.07 12.37
CA ILE A 366 -11.83 -0.85 11.03
C ILE A 366 -10.99 -1.45 9.89
N VAL A 367 -9.67 -1.54 10.08
CA VAL A 367 -8.77 -2.09 9.05
C VAL A 367 -8.69 -3.60 9.19
N ASN A 368 -8.63 -4.12 10.42
CA ASN A 368 -8.56 -5.55 10.69
C ASN A 368 -9.85 -6.25 10.28
N GLU A 369 -11.01 -5.69 10.62
CA GLU A 369 -12.33 -6.22 10.23
C GLU A 369 -12.46 -6.30 8.71
N ALA A 370 -12.09 -5.24 7.99
CA ALA A 370 -12.11 -5.22 6.53
C ALA A 370 -11.14 -6.23 5.89
N LEU A 371 -9.95 -6.43 6.48
CA LEU A 371 -8.99 -7.45 6.04
C LEU A 371 -9.50 -8.87 6.30
N GLU A 372 -10.20 -9.09 7.41
CA GLU A 372 -10.79 -10.38 7.75
C GLU A 372 -11.96 -10.72 6.84
N ALA A 373 -12.80 -9.72 6.51
CA ALA A 373 -13.93 -9.84 5.59
C ALA A 373 -13.52 -10.01 4.11
N GLY A 374 -12.27 -9.65 3.76
CA GLY A 374 -11.77 -9.79 2.39
C GLY A 374 -12.31 -8.73 1.43
N GLU A 375 -12.53 -7.51 1.93
CA GLU A 375 -13.12 -6.42 1.17
C GLU A 375 -12.29 -6.05 -0.09
N PRO A 376 -12.93 -5.83 -1.25
CA PRO A 376 -12.24 -5.45 -2.48
C PRO A 376 -11.37 -4.19 -2.30
N GLY A 377 -10.08 -4.29 -2.67
CA GLY A 377 -9.13 -3.18 -2.54
C GLY A 377 -8.45 -3.06 -1.16
N VAL A 378 -8.82 -3.89 -0.19
CA VAL A 378 -8.19 -3.94 1.14
C VAL A 378 -7.24 -5.14 1.20
N THR A 379 -5.95 -4.91 0.98
CA THR A 379 -4.91 -5.95 0.99
C THR A 379 -4.04 -5.89 2.24
N ARG A 380 -3.76 -7.04 2.88
CA ARG A 380 -2.70 -7.15 3.91
C ARG A 380 -1.37 -6.78 3.27
N GLN A 381 -0.73 -5.72 3.76
CA GLN A 381 0.66 -5.46 3.40
C GLN A 381 1.57 -6.41 4.19
N ALA A 382 2.54 -7.03 3.53
CA ALA A 382 3.58 -7.79 4.21
C ALA A 382 4.27 -6.88 5.25
N GLY A 383 4.11 -7.20 6.54
CA GLY A 383 4.55 -6.37 7.67
C GLY A 383 3.42 -5.89 8.61
N GLN A 384 2.14 -6.15 8.29
CA GLN A 384 1.02 -5.95 9.21
C GLN A 384 0.77 -7.17 10.09
N ALA A 385 1.68 -7.43 11.02
CA ALA A 385 1.38 -8.13 12.27
C ALA A 385 2.49 -7.78 13.25
N GLY A 386 2.13 -7.51 14.49
CA GLY A 386 3.05 -7.50 15.62
C GLY A 386 3.57 -8.90 15.93
N GLU A 387 4.08 -9.62 14.93
CA GLU A 387 4.95 -10.76 15.15
C GLU A 387 6.36 -10.21 15.37
N PRO A 388 6.99 -10.44 16.53
CA PRO A 388 8.44 -10.30 16.59
C PRO A 388 8.99 -11.23 15.52
N ALA A 389 9.79 -10.69 14.60
CA ALA A 389 10.51 -11.52 13.65
C ALA A 389 11.15 -12.66 14.44
N ARG A 390 10.69 -13.90 14.23
CA ARG A 390 11.46 -15.06 14.67
C ARG A 390 12.84 -14.84 14.08
N ALA A 391 13.87 -14.93 14.92
CA ALA A 391 15.25 -14.93 14.50
C ALA A 391 15.48 -16.17 13.62
N GLY A 392 15.03 -16.09 12.37
CA GLY A 392 15.51 -16.90 11.28
C GLY A 392 16.90 -16.41 10.95
N GLU A 393 17.79 -17.35 10.75
CA GLU A 393 19.16 -17.10 10.29
C GLU A 393 19.16 -16.04 9.17
N PRO A 394 20.14 -15.13 9.17
CA PRO A 394 20.15 -14.02 8.23
C PRO A 394 20.20 -14.59 6.82
N GLY A 395 19.07 -14.51 6.12
CA GLY A 395 19.06 -14.61 4.67
C GLY A 395 19.98 -13.52 4.14
N GLU A 396 20.96 -13.91 3.34
CA GLU A 396 21.88 -13.04 2.63
C GLU A 396 21.09 -12.12 1.67
N GLY A 397 20.57 -11.04 2.24
CA GLY A 397 19.88 -9.96 1.57
C GLY A 397 20.17 -8.71 2.39
N ALA A 398 21.35 -8.14 2.14
CA ALA A 398 21.93 -7.00 2.84
C ALA A 398 20.90 -6.06 3.50
N THR A 399 20.83 -6.07 4.82
CA THR A 399 20.40 -4.86 5.55
C THR A 399 21.39 -3.78 5.17
N SER A 400 20.99 -2.86 4.30
CA SER A 400 21.85 -1.76 3.88
C SER A 400 22.37 -1.06 5.14
N GLY A 401 23.69 -1.03 5.29
CA GLY A 401 24.39 -0.43 6.41
C GLY A 401 24.28 1.11 6.47
N GLN A 402 23.17 1.68 5.97
CA GLN A 402 22.95 3.11 5.96
C GLN A 402 22.77 3.59 7.40
N THR A 403 23.53 4.61 7.75
CA THR A 403 23.46 5.30 9.03
C THR A 403 22.83 6.67 8.82
N VAL A 404 22.01 7.10 9.77
CA VAL A 404 21.50 8.48 9.86
C VAL A 404 21.87 9.06 11.21
N HIS A 405 22.42 10.26 11.20
CA HIS A 405 22.73 11.02 12.41
C HIS A 405 21.58 11.96 12.73
N VAL A 406 20.74 11.58 13.71
CA VAL A 406 19.61 12.41 14.16
C VAL A 406 20.11 13.44 15.16
N ILE A 407 20.04 14.72 14.79
CA ILE A 407 20.45 15.86 15.62
C ILE A 407 19.20 16.55 16.17
N ILE A 408 18.89 16.32 17.44
CA ILE A 408 17.67 16.84 18.09
C ILE A 408 17.93 18.27 18.59
N GLY A 409 17.05 19.21 18.22
CA GLY A 409 17.23 20.64 18.48
C GLY A 409 18.22 21.30 17.52
N GLY A 410 18.67 20.60 16.47
CA GLY A 410 19.55 21.16 15.44
C GLY A 410 18.78 21.97 14.39
N ASP A 411 19.54 22.76 13.63
CA ASP A 411 19.06 23.52 12.47
C ASP A 411 19.91 23.20 11.22
N ALA A 412 19.72 23.94 10.14
CA ALA A 412 20.51 23.76 8.91
C ALA A 412 22.03 23.94 9.13
N SER A 413 22.45 24.77 10.09
CA SER A 413 23.88 24.97 10.40
C SER A 413 24.50 23.77 11.12
N SER A 414 23.66 22.88 11.64
CA SER A 414 24.07 21.66 12.33
C SER A 414 24.42 20.52 11.37
N LEU A 415 24.04 20.62 10.09
CA LEU A 415 24.30 19.61 9.07
C LEU A 415 25.75 19.71 8.57
N ARG A 416 26.59 18.73 8.91
CA ARG A 416 28.00 18.65 8.52
C ARG A 416 28.29 17.50 7.57
N HIS A 417 27.46 16.47 7.61
CA HIS A 417 27.61 15.25 6.82
C HIS A 417 26.32 14.95 6.02
N PRO A 418 26.41 14.25 4.88
CA PRO A 418 25.23 13.81 4.11
C PRO A 418 24.26 12.92 4.89
N GLU A 419 24.73 12.29 5.96
CA GLU A 419 23.94 11.42 6.85
C GLU A 419 23.19 12.20 7.95
N ASP A 420 23.45 13.50 8.10
CA ASP A 420 22.87 14.31 9.17
C ASP A 420 21.40 14.66 8.86
N LEU A 421 20.55 14.47 9.88
CA LEU A 421 19.16 14.87 9.90
C LEU A 421 18.91 15.72 11.13
N ALA A 422 18.71 17.02 10.94
CA ALA A 422 18.35 17.93 12.01
C ALA A 422 16.84 17.83 12.29
N VAL A 423 16.47 17.75 13.57
CA VAL A 423 15.08 17.72 14.02
C VAL A 423 14.80 18.93 14.90
N ASP A 424 13.96 19.83 14.41
CA ASP A 424 13.50 21.00 15.13
C ASP A 424 12.09 20.75 15.71
N LEU A 425 12.01 20.81 17.04
CA LEU A 425 10.78 20.62 17.82
C LEU A 425 10.13 21.94 18.26
N GLY A 426 10.73 23.07 17.87
CA GLY A 426 10.34 24.41 18.29
C GLY A 426 9.00 24.89 17.72
N PRO A 427 8.41 25.93 18.31
CA PRO A 427 7.10 26.44 17.92
C PRO A 427 7.10 27.18 16.58
N THR A 428 8.27 27.60 16.09
CA THR A 428 8.40 28.41 14.88
C THR A 428 8.84 27.52 13.73
N LYS A 429 8.09 27.51 12.64
CA LYS A 429 8.46 26.78 11.43
C LYS A 429 9.69 27.43 10.78
N PRO A 430 10.82 26.73 10.62
CA PRO A 430 11.97 27.24 9.90
C PRO A 430 11.68 27.33 8.39
N PRO A 431 12.45 28.15 7.64
CA PRO A 431 12.43 28.07 6.18
C PRO A 431 12.76 26.65 5.73
N ALA A 432 12.08 26.17 4.70
CA ALA A 432 12.29 24.81 4.20
C ALA A 432 13.77 24.62 3.79
N ASN A 433 14.41 23.61 4.37
CA ASN A 433 15.79 23.25 4.05
C ASN A 433 15.89 21.73 3.98
N PHE A 434 16.59 21.23 2.98
CA PHE A 434 16.84 19.80 2.82
C PHE A 434 17.64 19.28 4.02
N GLY A 435 17.15 18.22 4.68
CA GLY A 435 17.80 17.65 5.87
C GLY A 435 17.40 18.30 7.21
N VAL A 436 16.50 19.29 7.22
CA VAL A 436 15.88 19.81 8.46
C VAL A 436 14.42 19.39 8.52
N LEU A 437 14.09 18.54 9.48
CA LEU A 437 12.72 18.13 9.75
C LEU A 437 12.18 18.95 10.92
N TRP A 438 11.14 19.73 10.65
CA TRP A 438 10.44 20.49 11.67
C TRP A 438 9.09 19.87 12.02
N ARG A 439 8.85 19.68 13.33
CA ARG A 439 7.53 19.41 13.87
C ARG A 439 7.45 19.94 15.29
N HIS A 440 6.67 21.01 15.47
CA HIS A 440 6.41 21.56 16.79
C HIS A 440 5.81 20.49 17.73
N ALA A 441 6.48 20.23 18.84
CA ALA A 441 5.96 19.39 19.92
C ALA A 441 5.54 20.28 21.10
N ARG A 442 4.24 20.29 21.42
CA ARG A 442 3.69 21.11 22.52
C ARG A 442 3.93 20.43 23.87
N THR A 443 3.96 19.10 23.89
CA THR A 443 4.11 18.30 25.10
C THR A 443 5.17 17.22 24.92
N ALA A 444 5.73 16.72 26.03
CA ALA A 444 6.67 15.60 25.98
C ALA A 444 6.07 14.32 25.34
N PRO A 445 4.81 13.92 25.62
CA PRO A 445 4.18 12.80 24.91
C PRO A 445 4.10 12.98 23.38
N GLU A 446 3.81 14.19 22.90
CA GLU A 446 3.82 14.48 21.45
C GLU A 446 5.23 14.32 20.87
N ALA A 447 6.26 14.74 21.60
CA ALA A 447 7.65 14.57 21.20
C ALA A 447 8.04 13.08 21.14
N THR A 448 7.64 12.29 22.14
CA THR A 448 7.83 10.82 22.15
C THR A 448 7.15 10.16 20.95
N GLU A 449 5.88 10.48 20.69
CA GLU A 449 5.15 9.93 19.54
C GLU A 449 5.85 10.27 18.23
N PHE A 450 6.28 11.52 18.07
CA PHE A 450 7.02 11.93 16.89
C PHE A 450 8.34 11.17 16.73
N GLY A 451 9.10 10.96 17.81
CA GLY A 451 10.32 10.13 17.78
C GLY A 451 10.03 8.70 17.30
N ILE A 452 8.93 8.09 17.77
CA ILE A 452 8.50 6.75 17.33
C ILE A 452 8.17 6.74 15.83
N GLU A 453 7.44 7.75 15.36
CA GLU A 453 7.06 7.89 13.95
C GLU A 453 8.27 8.08 13.05
N LEU A 454 9.22 8.96 13.43
CA LEU A 454 10.42 9.20 12.63
C LEU A 454 11.25 7.92 12.47
N ALA A 455 11.48 7.17 13.55
CA ALA A 455 12.24 5.92 13.48
C ALA A 455 11.57 4.89 12.54
N ARG A 456 10.24 4.78 12.59
CA ARG A 456 9.46 3.91 11.69
C ARG A 456 9.56 4.34 10.24
N ASP A 457 9.45 5.64 9.97
CA ASP A 457 9.54 6.17 8.61
C ASP A 457 10.95 5.97 8.02
N LEU A 458 12.00 6.19 8.81
CA LEU A 458 13.38 5.92 8.41
C LEU A 458 13.62 4.42 8.12
N ALA A 459 13.02 3.52 8.91
CA ALA A 459 13.06 2.08 8.61
C ALA A 459 12.40 1.74 7.25
N LEU A 460 11.28 2.40 6.91
CA LEU A 460 10.63 2.24 5.61
C LEU A 460 11.49 2.79 4.46
N GLN A 461 12.41 3.72 4.73
CA GLN A 461 13.39 4.20 3.73
C GLN A 461 14.63 3.32 3.61
N GLY A 462 14.74 2.22 4.36
CA GLY A 462 15.87 1.29 4.30
C GLY A 462 17.04 1.64 5.22
N ILE A 463 16.86 2.59 6.15
CA ILE A 463 17.89 2.90 7.15
C ILE A 463 18.08 1.70 8.09
N GLY A 464 19.33 1.38 8.44
CA GLY A 464 19.68 0.25 9.31
C GLY A 464 20.22 0.66 10.69
N HIS A 465 20.71 1.88 10.83
CA HIS A 465 21.27 2.41 12.08
C HIS A 465 20.94 3.89 12.28
N LEU A 466 20.44 4.25 13.46
CA LEU A 466 20.28 5.62 13.92
C LEU A 466 21.33 5.99 14.97
N HIS A 467 22.08 7.08 14.73
CA HIS A 467 22.94 7.68 15.74
C HIS A 467 22.30 8.98 16.22
N VAL A 468 21.90 9.03 17.48
CA VAL A 468 21.12 10.14 18.04
C VAL A 468 22.03 11.04 18.87
N ARG A 469 21.98 12.35 18.62
CA ARG A 469 22.65 13.39 19.40
C ARG A 469 21.65 14.48 19.78
N ILE A 470 21.61 14.82 21.06
CA ILE A 470 20.83 15.97 21.54
C ILE A 470 21.74 17.20 21.48
N ALA A 471 21.38 18.20 20.68
CA ALA A 471 22.10 19.47 20.62
C ALA A 471 21.75 20.33 21.83
N ASP A 472 20.45 20.46 22.13
CA ASP A 472 19.93 21.22 23.26
C ASP A 472 19.07 20.33 24.17
N ARG A 473 19.51 20.16 25.42
CA ARG A 473 18.80 19.32 26.40
C ARG A 473 17.56 20.04 26.93
N THR A 474 16.41 19.64 26.41
CA THR A 474 15.08 20.04 26.86
C THR A 474 14.23 18.79 27.14
N ASP A 475 13.18 18.93 27.94
CA ASP A 475 12.26 17.82 28.23
C ASP A 475 11.68 17.21 26.94
N HIS A 476 11.36 18.06 25.95
CA HIS A 476 10.88 17.60 24.63
C HIS A 476 11.97 16.85 23.86
N ALA A 477 13.22 17.31 23.89
CA ALA A 477 14.33 16.65 23.20
C ALA A 477 14.64 15.27 23.82
N GLU A 478 14.61 15.15 25.15
CA GLU A 478 14.79 13.88 25.84
C GLU A 478 13.64 12.92 25.57
N ALA A 479 12.39 13.41 25.61
CA ALA A 479 11.21 12.62 25.28
C ALA A 479 11.24 12.14 23.81
N PHE A 480 11.64 13.00 22.88
CA PHE A 480 11.83 12.63 21.48
C PHE A 480 12.90 11.54 21.31
N ALA A 481 14.06 11.69 21.96
CA ALA A 481 15.13 10.69 21.94
C ALA A 481 14.65 9.32 22.45
N GLN A 482 13.86 9.32 23.54
CA GLN A 482 13.23 8.10 24.05
C GLN A 482 12.26 7.49 23.05
N GLY A 483 11.48 8.32 22.36
CA GLY A 483 10.60 7.90 21.27
C GLY A 483 11.36 7.24 20.12
N ILE A 484 12.48 7.82 19.69
CA ILE A 484 13.35 7.25 18.65
C ILE A 484 13.85 5.86 19.08
N ALA A 485 14.33 5.71 20.31
CA ALA A 485 14.80 4.42 20.82
C ALA A 485 13.68 3.36 20.78
N THR A 486 12.48 3.70 21.27
CA THR A 486 11.31 2.80 21.24
C THR A 486 10.91 2.43 19.81
N GLY A 487 10.81 3.41 18.91
CA GLY A 487 10.45 3.20 17.51
C GLY A 487 11.50 2.38 16.73
N ALA A 488 12.78 2.62 17.02
CA ALA A 488 13.90 1.88 16.45
C ALA A 488 13.84 0.40 16.83
N SER A 489 13.72 0.11 18.13
CA SER A 489 13.58 -1.27 18.62
C SER A 489 12.36 -1.97 18.02
N ALA A 490 11.21 -1.30 17.95
CA ALA A 490 9.99 -1.87 17.37
C ALA A 490 10.09 -2.12 15.85
N SER A 491 11.01 -1.45 15.16
CA SER A 491 11.20 -1.55 13.70
C SER A 491 12.45 -2.34 13.32
N GLY A 492 13.16 -2.93 14.29
CA GLY A 492 14.39 -3.70 14.06
C GLY A 492 15.62 -2.85 13.69
N LEU A 493 15.61 -1.55 14.00
CA LEU A 493 16.74 -0.66 13.76
C LEU A 493 17.76 -0.74 14.90
N ARG A 494 19.05 -0.69 14.55
CA ARG A 494 20.11 -0.41 15.53
C ARG A 494 20.04 1.06 15.91
N HIS A 495 20.24 1.37 17.19
CA HIS A 495 20.33 2.75 17.64
C HIS A 495 21.44 2.93 18.67
N SER A 496 22.06 4.10 18.68
CA SER A 496 23.07 4.53 19.64
C SER A 496 22.88 6.01 19.95
N SER A 497 23.13 6.40 21.20
CA SER A 497 23.06 7.80 21.66
C SER A 497 24.44 8.30 22.08
N ALA A 498 24.77 9.53 21.71
CA ALA A 498 25.99 10.24 22.14
C ALA A 498 25.73 11.21 23.30
#